data_AF-A0A939B0J3-F1
#
_entry.id   AF-A0A939B0J3-F1
#
_cell.length_a   1.000
_cell.length_b   1.000
_cell.length_c   1.000
_cell.angle_alpha   90.00
_cell.angle_beta   90.00
_cell.angle_gamma   90.00
#
_symmetry.space_group_name_H-M   'P 1'
#
loop_
_entity.id
_entity.type
_entity.pdbx_description
1 polymer ?
#
loop_
_entity_poly.entity_id
_entity_poly.type
_entity_poly.pdbx_seq_one_letter_code
_entity_poly.pdbx_strand_id
1 'polypeptide(L)'
;MRMSHIYQPLMLMELLGRSSPAPAQDVARRILGEDVTQIDYYTERVKRMVGKVLTVNGITAYANGAYKLIDGDELSDTERDELQQLCRQRLDAFRAQRGDDVFAHRSRNRTPISGSIKYRVLTRARGRCECCGAHEHQRALEVDHIVPKNHGGSDDISNLQALCFRCNAGKRDTDTTDFRGVQASYGNREEGCVFCELLGSGRIMHENELAICIADAFPVTEGHSLVIPRRHIADGLALHQPEWNAVVDLLKQRREQLIASDSTISGWNVGLNSGESAGQTVVHSHWHLIPRRDGDHEEPRGGVRAVLPGKQSY
;
A
#
# COMPACT_ATOMS: atom_id res chain seq x y z
N MET A 1 2.74 -13.23 -19.94
CA MET A 1 2.50 -12.81 -21.34
C MET A 1 2.59 -11.28 -21.39
N ARG A 2 3.32 -10.66 -22.32
CA ARG A 2 3.40 -9.19 -22.42
C ARG A 2 2.15 -8.66 -23.14
N MET A 3 1.62 -7.48 -22.76
CA MET A 3 0.42 -6.88 -23.40
C MET A 3 0.57 -6.70 -24.91
N SER A 4 1.79 -6.49 -25.40
CA SER A 4 2.10 -6.43 -26.84
C SER A 4 1.68 -7.69 -27.60
N HIS A 5 1.72 -8.87 -26.97
CA HIS A 5 1.31 -10.13 -27.59
C HIS A 5 -0.21 -10.26 -27.80
N ILE A 6 -1.00 -9.37 -27.20
CA ILE A 6 -2.46 -9.29 -27.38
C ILE A 6 -2.81 -8.10 -28.29
N TYR A 7 -2.19 -6.94 -28.04
CA TYR A 7 -2.52 -5.71 -28.77
C TYR A 7 -2.10 -5.76 -30.25
N GLN A 8 -0.96 -6.37 -30.57
CA GLN A 8 -0.48 -6.47 -31.95
C GLN A 8 -1.43 -7.32 -32.82
N PRO A 9 -1.84 -8.55 -32.43
CA PRO A 9 -2.86 -9.30 -33.16
C PRO A 9 -4.18 -8.54 -33.33
N LEU A 10 -4.67 -7.87 -32.28
CA LEU A 10 -5.93 -7.13 -32.35
C LEU A 10 -5.88 -5.95 -33.33
N MET A 11 -4.77 -5.23 -33.36
CA MET A 11 -4.55 -4.17 -34.35
C MET A 11 -4.50 -4.75 -35.77
N LEU A 12 -3.79 -5.86 -35.98
CA LEU A 12 -3.73 -6.50 -37.29
C LEU A 12 -5.11 -6.99 -37.75
N MET A 13 -5.90 -7.59 -36.86
CA MET A 13 -7.27 -8.02 -37.17
C MET A 13 -8.17 -6.84 -37.57
N GLU A 14 -8.10 -5.71 -36.86
CA GLU A 14 -8.86 -4.50 -37.19
C GLU A 14 -8.46 -3.91 -38.55
N LEU A 15 -7.17 -3.95 -38.88
CA LEU A 15 -6.67 -3.47 -40.16
C LEU A 15 -7.02 -4.41 -41.32
N LEU A 16 -6.92 -5.72 -41.13
CA LEU A 16 -7.23 -6.73 -42.15
C LEU A 16 -8.72 -6.81 -42.47
N GLY A 17 -9.59 -6.44 -41.53
CA GLY A 17 -11.04 -6.43 -41.71
C GLY A 17 -11.60 -5.24 -42.50
N ARG A 18 -10.75 -4.30 -42.94
CA ARG A 18 -11.19 -3.03 -43.54
C ARG A 18 -10.56 -2.82 -44.90
N SER A 19 -11.34 -2.26 -45.81
CA SER A 19 -10.88 -1.83 -47.14
C SER A 19 -10.24 -0.43 -47.12
N SER A 20 -10.33 0.27 -45.99
CA SER A 20 -9.79 1.62 -45.76
C SER A 20 -9.01 1.67 -44.45
N PRO A 21 -8.08 2.64 -44.30
CA PRO A 21 -7.29 2.77 -43.07
C PRO A 21 -8.17 2.90 -41.82
N ALA A 22 -7.83 2.18 -40.76
CA ALA A 22 -8.51 2.29 -39.48
C ALA A 22 -8.04 3.54 -38.72
N PRO A 23 -8.95 4.43 -38.28
CA PRO A 23 -8.62 5.46 -37.31
C PRO A 23 -8.05 4.84 -36.02
N ALA A 24 -7.08 5.50 -35.39
CA ALA A 24 -6.47 4.99 -34.14
C ALA A 24 -7.50 4.76 -33.02
N GLN A 25 -8.61 5.52 -33.02
CA GLN A 25 -9.71 5.36 -32.07
C GLN A 25 -10.44 4.02 -32.22
N ASP A 26 -10.57 3.50 -33.44
CA ASP A 26 -11.25 2.23 -33.69
C ASP A 26 -10.40 1.06 -33.19
N VAL A 27 -9.09 1.10 -33.48
CA VAL A 27 -8.11 0.15 -32.94
C VAL A 27 -8.11 0.19 -31.41
N ALA A 28 -8.16 1.38 -30.81
CA ALA A 28 -8.21 1.54 -29.35
C ALA A 28 -9.48 0.93 -28.74
N ARG A 29 -10.65 1.10 -29.37
CA ARG A 29 -11.90 0.46 -28.90
C ARG A 29 -11.81 -1.06 -28.98
N ARG A 30 -11.20 -1.59 -30.04
CA ARG A 30 -10.99 -3.03 -30.20
C ARG A 30 -10.10 -3.60 -29.11
N ILE A 31 -8.99 -2.92 -28.81
CA ILE A 31 -8.08 -3.30 -27.73
C ILE A 31 -8.78 -3.23 -26.36
N LEU A 32 -9.54 -2.16 -26.12
CA LEU A 32 -10.27 -1.96 -24.85
C LEU A 32 -11.28 -3.08 -24.59
N GLY A 33 -11.90 -3.63 -25.64
CA GLY A 33 -12.86 -4.74 -25.54
C GLY A 33 -12.25 -6.07 -25.09
N GLU A 34 -10.92 -6.23 -25.13
CA GLU A 34 -10.20 -7.46 -24.76
C GLU A 34 -9.28 -7.24 -23.54
N ASP A 35 -9.21 -6.00 -23.03
CA ASP A 35 -8.40 -5.69 -21.86
C ASP A 35 -9.13 -6.11 -20.58
N VAL A 36 -8.82 -7.32 -20.12
CA VAL A 36 -9.40 -7.94 -18.91
C VAL A 36 -9.40 -6.99 -17.72
N THR A 37 -8.34 -6.21 -17.52
CA THR A 37 -8.25 -5.30 -16.37
C THR A 37 -9.23 -4.13 -16.46
N GLN A 38 -9.45 -3.60 -17.67
CA GLN A 38 -10.46 -2.56 -17.89
C GLN A 38 -11.87 -3.12 -17.81
N ILE A 39 -12.09 -4.32 -18.35
CA ILE A 39 -13.37 -5.04 -18.26
C ILE A 39 -13.75 -5.28 -16.80
N ASP A 40 -12.83 -5.77 -15.97
CA ASP A 40 -13.06 -5.99 -14.54
C ASP A 40 -13.37 -4.68 -13.81
N TYR A 41 -12.61 -3.62 -14.09
CA TYR A 41 -12.84 -2.29 -13.52
C TYR A 41 -14.24 -1.76 -13.83
N TYR A 42 -14.66 -1.82 -15.11
CA TYR A 42 -15.98 -1.35 -15.51
C TYR A 42 -17.08 -2.27 -15.00
N THR A 43 -16.85 -3.58 -14.92
CA THR A 43 -17.78 -4.55 -14.33
C THR A 43 -18.13 -4.18 -12.88
N GLU A 44 -17.13 -3.86 -12.06
CA GLU A 44 -17.36 -3.40 -10.69
C GLU A 44 -18.10 -2.06 -10.63
N ARG A 45 -17.83 -1.14 -11.56
CA ARG A 45 -18.58 0.12 -11.67
C ARG A 45 -20.04 -0.11 -12.07
N VAL A 46 -20.32 -1.03 -13.01
CA VAL A 46 -21.69 -1.39 -13.37
C VAL A 46 -22.40 -1.91 -12.13
N LYS A 47 -21.81 -2.87 -11.39
CA LYS A 47 -22.43 -3.44 -10.18
C LYS A 47 -22.75 -2.39 -9.11
N ARG A 48 -21.79 -1.52 -8.79
CA ARG A 48 -21.90 -0.61 -7.65
C ARG A 48 -22.72 0.65 -7.93
N MET A 49 -22.73 1.12 -9.17
CA MET A 49 -23.37 2.38 -9.53
C MET A 49 -24.57 2.16 -10.45
N VAL A 50 -24.34 1.76 -11.70
CA VAL A 50 -25.39 1.78 -12.73
C VAL A 50 -26.44 0.70 -12.45
N GLY A 51 -26.01 -0.54 -12.28
CA GLY A 51 -26.87 -1.67 -11.96
C GLY A 51 -27.59 -1.49 -10.62
N LYS A 52 -26.88 -1.06 -9.57
CA LYS A 52 -27.52 -0.76 -8.27
C LYS A 52 -28.63 0.29 -8.40
N VAL A 53 -28.36 1.40 -9.08
CA VAL A 53 -29.34 2.49 -9.23
C VAL A 53 -30.56 2.02 -10.02
N LEU A 54 -30.37 1.39 -11.18
CA LEU A 54 -31.48 0.92 -12.00
C LEU A 54 -32.30 -0.17 -11.30
N THR A 55 -31.66 -1.06 -10.54
CA THR A 55 -32.37 -2.07 -9.75
C THR A 55 -33.14 -1.48 -8.58
N VAL A 56 -32.57 -0.52 -7.84
CA VAL A 56 -33.29 0.19 -6.77
C VAL A 56 -34.51 0.94 -7.29
N ASN A 57 -34.43 1.49 -8.51
CA ASN A 57 -35.55 2.18 -9.14
C ASN A 57 -36.54 1.25 -9.85
N GLY A 58 -36.42 -0.08 -9.67
CA GLY A 58 -37.38 -1.05 -10.22
C GLY A 58 -37.31 -1.20 -11.74
N ILE A 59 -36.21 -0.80 -12.39
CA ILE A 59 -36.04 -0.88 -13.85
C ILE A 59 -35.38 -2.21 -14.24
N THR A 60 -34.38 -2.67 -13.48
CA THR A 60 -33.63 -3.89 -13.81
C THR A 60 -33.57 -4.89 -12.66
N ALA A 61 -33.62 -6.18 -12.96
CA ALA A 61 -33.28 -7.26 -12.05
C ALA A 61 -31.85 -7.78 -12.29
N TYR A 62 -31.19 -8.29 -11.26
CA TYR A 62 -29.88 -8.93 -11.37
C TYR A 62 -29.91 -10.33 -10.77
N ALA A 63 -29.63 -11.34 -11.60
CA ALA A 63 -29.62 -12.75 -11.20
C ALA A 63 -28.58 -13.52 -12.03
N ASN A 64 -27.92 -14.51 -11.43
CA ASN A 64 -26.95 -15.39 -12.11
C ASN A 64 -25.83 -14.65 -12.86
N GLY A 65 -25.39 -13.50 -12.35
CA GLY A 65 -24.32 -12.71 -12.98
C GLY A 65 -24.78 -11.81 -14.13
N ALA A 66 -26.08 -11.75 -14.43
CA ALA A 66 -26.62 -10.98 -15.56
C ALA A 66 -27.70 -9.99 -15.12
N TYR A 67 -27.80 -8.88 -15.85
CA TYR A 67 -28.87 -7.89 -15.71
C TYR A 67 -29.99 -8.18 -16.72
N LYS A 68 -31.24 -8.03 -16.30
CA LYS A 68 -32.43 -8.10 -17.13
C LYS A 68 -33.32 -6.88 -16.89
N LEU A 69 -33.94 -6.35 -17.95
CA LEU A 69 -34.98 -5.33 -17.82
C LEU A 69 -36.25 -5.99 -17.26
N ILE A 70 -36.84 -5.42 -16.21
CA ILE A 70 -38.11 -5.92 -15.66
C ILE A 70 -39.18 -5.72 -16.73
N ASP A 71 -39.97 -6.77 -16.98
CA ASP A 71 -41.00 -6.85 -18.04
C ASP A 71 -40.48 -6.60 -19.46
N GLY A 72 -39.16 -6.61 -19.65
CA GLY A 72 -38.53 -6.31 -20.93
C GLY A 72 -38.78 -7.37 -22.01
N ASP A 73 -39.26 -8.55 -21.66
CA ASP A 73 -39.66 -9.58 -22.63
C ASP A 73 -41.05 -9.31 -23.22
N GLU A 74 -41.85 -8.47 -22.56
CA GLU A 74 -43.23 -8.12 -22.98
C GLU A 74 -43.25 -6.96 -23.98
N LEU A 75 -42.13 -6.25 -24.13
CA LEU A 75 -41.98 -5.14 -25.07
C LEU A 75 -41.92 -5.64 -26.51
N SER A 76 -42.79 -5.07 -27.35
CA SER A 76 -42.71 -5.20 -28.81
C SER A 76 -41.46 -4.52 -29.36
N ASP A 77 -41.07 -4.88 -30.59
CA ASP A 77 -39.92 -4.26 -31.25
C ASP A 77 -40.08 -2.74 -31.40
N THR A 78 -41.31 -2.28 -31.69
CA THR A 78 -41.65 -0.85 -31.78
C THR A 78 -41.44 -0.14 -30.44
N GLU A 79 -41.93 -0.71 -29.33
CA GLU A 79 -41.74 -0.13 -27.99
C GLU A 79 -40.26 -0.12 -27.57
N ARG A 80 -39.49 -1.16 -27.93
CA ARG A 80 -38.04 -1.19 -27.70
C ARG A 80 -37.35 -0.07 -28.47
N ASP A 81 -37.71 0.15 -29.72
CA ASP A 81 -37.14 1.19 -30.56
C ASP A 81 -37.47 2.59 -30.04
N GLU A 82 -38.72 2.83 -29.62
CA GLU A 82 -39.13 4.08 -28.98
C GLU A 82 -38.36 4.36 -27.69
N LEU A 83 -38.20 3.35 -26.83
CA LEU A 83 -37.41 3.47 -25.59
C LEU A 83 -35.92 3.70 -25.86
N GLN A 84 -35.36 3.02 -26.86
CA GLN A 84 -33.98 3.27 -27.30
C GLN A 84 -33.81 4.69 -27.84
N GLN A 85 -34.78 5.18 -28.62
CA GLN A 85 -34.76 6.53 -29.14
C GLN A 85 -34.83 7.56 -28.01
N LEU A 86 -35.68 7.33 -27.00
CA LEU A 86 -35.75 8.19 -25.82
C LEU A 86 -34.43 8.21 -25.03
N CYS A 87 -33.78 7.05 -24.88
CA CYS A 87 -32.44 6.96 -24.29
C CYS A 87 -31.40 7.75 -25.09
N ARG A 88 -31.39 7.63 -26.43
CA ARG A 88 -30.48 8.38 -27.31
C ARG A 88 -30.73 9.88 -27.21
N GLN A 89 -31.99 10.32 -27.30
CA GLN A 89 -32.36 11.73 -27.15
C GLN A 89 -31.89 12.29 -25.81
N ARG A 90 -32.00 11.54 -24.71
CA ARG A 90 -31.48 11.95 -23.40
C ARG A 90 -29.96 12.05 -23.37
N LEU A 91 -29.25 11.10 -23.98
CA LEU A 91 -27.79 11.16 -24.10
C LEU A 91 -27.34 12.37 -24.93
N ASP A 92 -28.03 12.64 -26.04
CA ASP A 92 -27.71 13.74 -26.93
C ASP A 92 -28.06 15.10 -26.31
N ALA A 93 -29.19 15.21 -25.61
CA ALA A 93 -29.53 16.39 -24.82
C ALA A 93 -28.50 16.65 -23.70
N PHE A 94 -28.05 15.59 -23.02
CA PHE A 94 -27.00 15.69 -21.99
C PHE A 94 -25.66 16.14 -22.57
N ARG A 95 -25.28 15.64 -23.75
CA ARG A 95 -24.09 16.07 -24.49
C ARG A 95 -24.19 17.51 -24.97
N ALA A 96 -25.33 17.91 -25.52
CA ALA A 96 -25.57 19.27 -26.00
C ALA A 96 -25.53 20.31 -24.87
N GLN A 97 -26.06 19.98 -23.68
CA GLN A 97 -26.12 20.90 -22.54
C GLN A 97 -24.75 21.15 -21.87
N ARG A 98 -23.80 20.23 -22.00
CA ARG A 98 -22.48 20.31 -21.37
C ARG A 98 -21.30 20.34 -22.34
N GLY A 99 -21.52 20.26 -23.66
CA GLY A 99 -20.48 20.21 -24.68
C GLY A 99 -19.56 18.98 -24.58
N ASP A 100 -18.40 19.02 -25.26
CA ASP A 100 -17.33 18.01 -25.12
C ASP A 100 -16.76 17.94 -23.67
N ASP A 101 -17.13 18.88 -22.80
CA ASP A 101 -16.72 18.94 -21.40
C ASP A 101 -17.37 17.88 -20.49
N VAL A 102 -18.34 17.10 -21.00
CA VAL A 102 -18.87 15.90 -20.32
C VAL A 102 -17.77 14.86 -20.05
N PHE A 103 -16.66 14.92 -20.79
CA PHE A 103 -15.46 14.14 -20.50
C PHE A 103 -14.24 15.01 -20.20
N ALA A 104 -14.32 16.35 -20.23
CA ALA A 104 -13.15 17.19 -19.95
C ALA A 104 -12.68 17.15 -18.50
N HIS A 105 -13.57 16.87 -17.55
CA HIS A 105 -13.18 16.56 -16.19
C HIS A 105 -12.44 15.21 -16.09
N ARG A 106 -12.55 14.33 -17.09
CA ARG A 106 -11.64 13.17 -17.26
C ARG A 106 -10.38 13.52 -18.08
N SER A 107 -10.46 14.46 -19.02
CA SER A 107 -9.34 14.84 -19.88
C SER A 107 -8.30 15.73 -19.21
N ARG A 108 -8.70 16.50 -18.17
CA ARG A 108 -7.84 17.53 -17.60
C ARG A 108 -6.54 17.06 -16.95
N ASN A 109 -6.27 15.75 -16.80
CA ASN A 109 -4.91 15.23 -16.54
C ASN A 109 -4.81 13.68 -16.51
N ARG A 110 -5.65 12.89 -17.20
CA ARG A 110 -5.59 11.41 -17.11
C ARG A 110 -4.78 10.75 -18.23
N THR A 111 -3.62 11.30 -18.61
CA THR A 111 -2.62 10.43 -19.25
C THR A 111 -2.23 9.37 -18.23
N PRO A 112 -2.40 8.06 -18.49
CA PRO A 112 -1.89 7.03 -17.60
C PRO A 112 -0.38 7.20 -17.51
N ILE A 113 0.17 7.20 -16.29
CA ILE A 113 1.63 7.20 -16.10
C ILE A 113 2.18 6.03 -16.92
N SER A 114 3.14 6.31 -17.81
CA SER A 114 3.68 5.30 -18.70
C SER A 114 4.26 4.13 -17.90
N GLY A 115 4.17 2.92 -18.45
CA GLY A 115 4.68 1.72 -17.78
C GLY A 115 6.17 1.83 -17.41
N SER A 116 6.97 2.51 -18.23
CA SER A 116 8.39 2.76 -17.96
C SER A 116 8.62 3.70 -16.78
N ILE A 117 7.82 4.77 -16.63
CA ILE A 117 7.89 5.65 -15.46
C ILE A 117 7.42 4.92 -14.21
N LYS A 118 6.33 4.16 -14.29
CA LYS A 118 5.86 3.34 -13.16
C LYS A 118 6.93 2.37 -12.69
N TYR A 119 7.56 1.66 -13.62
CA TYR A 119 8.68 0.77 -13.32
C TYR A 119 9.81 1.52 -12.60
N ARG A 120 10.26 2.67 -13.12
CA ARG A 120 11.31 3.47 -12.47
C ARG A 120 10.96 3.91 -11.05
N VAL A 121 9.72 4.31 -10.80
CA VAL A 121 9.26 4.72 -9.45
C VAL A 121 9.25 3.52 -8.50
N LEU A 122 8.70 2.38 -8.92
CA LEU A 122 8.66 1.17 -8.10
C LEU A 122 10.06 0.59 -7.85
N THR A 123 10.95 0.62 -8.85
CA THR A 123 12.36 0.22 -8.73
C THR A 123 13.11 1.14 -7.78
N ARG A 124 12.91 2.47 -7.86
CA ARG A 124 13.47 3.44 -6.90
C ARG A 124 13.05 3.10 -5.47
N ALA A 125 11.76 2.84 -5.29
CA ALA A 125 11.19 2.46 -4.01
C ALA A 125 11.53 1.01 -3.58
N ARG A 126 12.29 0.27 -4.40
CA ARG A 126 12.67 -1.14 -4.16
C ARG A 126 11.47 -2.03 -3.83
N GLY A 127 10.36 -1.85 -4.54
CA GLY A 127 9.14 -2.61 -4.32
C GLY A 127 8.48 -2.34 -2.97
N ARG A 128 8.69 -1.16 -2.37
CA ARG A 128 8.10 -0.77 -1.08
C ARG A 128 7.24 0.48 -1.17
N CYS A 129 6.26 0.56 -0.28
CA CYS A 129 5.53 1.79 -0.01
C CYS A 129 6.47 2.82 0.66
N GLU A 130 6.67 3.98 0.05
CA GLU A 130 7.49 5.07 0.58
C GLU A 130 6.89 5.69 1.86
N CYS A 131 5.58 5.51 2.11
CA CYS A 131 4.92 5.94 3.35
C CYS A 131 4.97 4.89 4.48
N CYS A 132 4.56 3.64 4.22
CA CYS A 132 4.39 2.61 5.26
C CYS A 132 5.39 1.44 5.19
N GLY A 133 6.28 1.43 4.20
CA GLY A 133 7.36 0.44 4.03
C GLY A 133 6.92 -0.96 3.62
N ALA A 134 5.62 -1.22 3.53
CA ALA A 134 5.08 -2.51 3.12
C ALA A 134 5.63 -2.91 1.74
N HIS A 135 6.09 -4.15 1.62
CA HIS A 135 6.58 -4.70 0.37
C HIS A 135 5.43 -5.01 -0.58
N GLU A 136 5.69 -5.01 -1.90
CA GLU A 136 4.68 -5.31 -2.93
C GLU A 136 4.06 -6.71 -2.79
N HIS A 137 4.80 -7.66 -2.22
CA HIS A 137 4.30 -9.01 -1.89
C HIS A 137 3.31 -9.01 -0.71
N GLN A 138 3.39 -8.02 0.19
CA GLN A 138 2.49 -7.89 1.33
C GLN A 138 1.27 -7.03 0.98
N ARG A 139 1.45 -5.98 0.17
CA ARG A 139 0.40 -5.05 -0.24
C ARG A 139 0.68 -4.53 -1.64
N ALA A 140 -0.35 -4.52 -2.50
CA ALA A 140 -0.26 -3.93 -3.82
C ALA A 140 0.19 -2.45 -3.74
N LEU A 141 1.21 -2.12 -4.53
CA LEU A 141 1.75 -0.78 -4.66
C LEU A 141 1.19 -0.08 -5.89
N GLU A 142 1.03 1.23 -5.74
CA GLU A 142 0.54 2.16 -6.74
C GLU A 142 1.53 3.32 -6.84
N VAL A 143 1.56 3.96 -8.01
CA VAL A 143 2.31 5.19 -8.20
C VAL A 143 1.35 6.35 -8.01
N ASP A 144 1.60 7.12 -6.95
CA ASP A 144 0.84 8.30 -6.55
C ASP A 144 1.59 9.59 -6.91
N HIS A 145 0.84 10.67 -7.12
CA HIS A 145 1.39 12.00 -7.33
C HIS A 145 1.54 12.72 -6.00
N ILE A 146 2.73 13.27 -5.72
CA ILE A 146 2.98 14.10 -4.52
C ILE A 146 2.04 15.29 -4.54
N VAL A 147 2.18 16.18 -5.52
CA VAL A 147 1.16 17.17 -5.85
C VAL A 147 0.09 16.50 -6.72
N PRO A 148 -1.17 16.41 -6.27
CA PRO A 148 -2.23 15.77 -7.03
C PRO A 148 -2.47 16.43 -8.39
N LYS A 149 -2.87 15.63 -9.38
CA LYS A 149 -3.18 16.11 -10.74
C LYS A 149 -4.27 17.18 -10.79
N ASN A 150 -5.26 17.11 -9.89
CA ASN A 150 -6.32 18.11 -9.76
C ASN A 150 -5.78 19.47 -9.28
N HIS A 151 -4.60 19.50 -8.67
CA HIS A 151 -3.89 20.70 -8.22
C HIS A 151 -2.69 21.05 -9.13
N GLY A 152 -2.67 20.55 -10.37
CA GLY A 152 -1.63 20.88 -11.35
C GLY A 152 -0.35 20.04 -11.26
N GLY A 153 -0.37 18.93 -10.52
CA GLY A 153 0.78 18.03 -10.43
C GLY A 153 1.18 17.37 -11.75
N SER A 154 2.48 17.35 -12.04
CA SER A 154 3.05 16.76 -13.27
C SER A 154 3.18 15.23 -13.20
N ASP A 155 3.21 14.56 -14.35
CA ASP A 155 3.60 13.14 -14.47
C ASP A 155 5.13 12.90 -14.47
N ASP A 156 5.91 13.96 -14.24
CA ASP A 156 7.36 13.83 -14.07
C ASP A 156 7.70 12.98 -12.84
N ILE A 157 8.76 12.18 -12.94
CA ILE A 157 9.20 11.28 -11.85
C ILE A 157 9.50 12.03 -10.54
N SER A 158 9.87 13.31 -10.63
CA SER A 158 10.08 14.20 -9.48
C SER A 158 8.78 14.55 -8.72
N ASN A 159 7.61 14.23 -9.25
CA ASN A 159 6.32 14.39 -8.58
C ASN A 159 5.66 13.03 -8.26
N LEU A 160 6.36 11.90 -8.43
CA LEU A 160 5.79 10.56 -8.28
C LEU A 160 6.41 9.79 -7.11
N GLN A 161 5.56 9.09 -6.36
CA GLN A 161 5.91 8.26 -5.21
C GLN A 161 5.20 6.90 -5.22
N ALA A 162 5.84 5.88 -4.66
CA ALA A 162 5.29 4.53 -4.56
C ALA A 162 4.53 4.37 -3.24
N LEU A 163 3.21 4.19 -3.29
CA LEU A 163 2.38 4.02 -2.09
C LEU A 163 1.57 2.72 -2.18
N CYS A 164 1.39 2.01 -1.07
CA CYS A 164 0.40 0.93 -1.05
C CYS A 164 -1.02 1.50 -1.16
N PHE A 165 -1.95 0.71 -1.68
CA PHE A 165 -3.35 1.15 -1.89
C PHE A 165 -3.98 1.82 -0.65
N ARG A 166 -3.64 1.39 0.58
CA ARG A 166 -4.12 1.99 1.83
C ARG A 166 -3.54 3.37 2.09
N CYS A 167 -2.23 3.54 1.91
CA CYS A 167 -1.56 4.82 2.10
C CYS A 167 -2.01 5.83 1.05
N ASN A 168 -2.12 5.38 -0.20
CA ASN A 168 -2.62 6.20 -1.31
C ASN A 168 -4.05 6.69 -1.03
N ALA A 169 -4.96 5.77 -0.67
CA ALA A 169 -6.33 6.12 -0.31
C ALA A 169 -6.44 7.04 0.92
N GLY A 170 -5.50 6.93 1.86
CA GLY A 170 -5.41 7.78 3.05
C GLY A 170 -4.98 9.21 2.73
N LYS A 171 -3.98 9.37 1.86
CA LYS A 171 -3.43 10.67 1.44
C LYS A 171 -4.49 11.54 0.74
N ARG A 172 -5.30 10.95 -0.14
CA ARG A 172 -6.28 11.65 -0.99
C ARG A 172 -5.62 12.77 -1.83
N ASP A 173 -6.43 13.56 -2.51
CA ASP A 173 -5.97 14.75 -3.25
C ASP A 173 -5.76 15.99 -2.37
N THR A 174 -5.83 15.84 -1.05
CA THR A 174 -5.69 16.95 -0.08
C THR A 174 -4.31 17.08 0.54
N ASP A 175 -3.47 16.06 0.39
CA ASP A 175 -2.15 15.98 1.02
C ASP A 175 -1.07 15.96 -0.06
N THR A 176 -0.07 16.85 0.08
CA THR A 176 1.08 16.97 -0.83
C THR A 176 2.38 16.46 -0.22
N THR A 177 2.29 15.64 0.84
CA THR A 177 3.47 15.10 1.52
C THR A 177 4.32 14.27 0.57
N ASP A 178 5.61 14.59 0.55
CA ASP A 178 6.64 13.88 -0.19
C ASP A 178 7.23 12.77 0.71
N PHE A 179 6.75 11.55 0.53
CA PHE A 179 7.23 10.40 1.28
C PHE A 179 8.57 9.84 0.75
N ARG A 180 9.11 10.37 -0.36
CA ARG A 180 10.39 9.88 -0.92
C ARG A 180 11.56 10.19 0.01
N GLY A 181 11.50 11.32 0.73
CA GLY A 181 12.53 11.71 1.70
C GLY A 181 12.63 10.75 2.90
N VAL A 182 11.54 10.05 3.22
CA VAL A 182 11.50 9.03 4.27
C VAL A 182 12.39 7.83 3.89
N GLN A 183 12.48 7.48 2.60
CA GLN A 183 13.40 6.43 2.16
C GLN A 183 14.87 6.81 2.37
N ALA A 184 15.22 8.08 2.09
CA ALA A 184 16.58 8.57 2.28
C ALA A 184 16.97 8.59 3.76
N SER A 185 16.02 8.91 4.66
CA SER A 185 16.29 8.92 6.10
C SER A 185 16.72 7.55 6.61
N TYR A 186 16.18 6.43 6.07
CA TYR A 186 16.57 5.06 6.47
C TYR A 186 18.06 4.74 6.25
N GLY A 187 18.74 5.49 5.39
CA GLY A 187 20.17 5.38 5.16
C GLY A 187 21.03 6.03 6.25
N ASN A 188 20.45 6.81 7.18
CA ASN A 188 21.23 7.53 8.18
C ASN A 188 22.01 6.56 9.09
N ARG A 189 23.31 6.78 9.22
CA ARG A 189 24.25 6.02 10.06
C ARG A 189 25.19 7.00 10.74
N GLU A 190 25.66 6.63 11.93
CA GLU A 190 26.63 7.39 12.70
C GLU A 190 27.92 6.57 12.80
N GLU A 191 29.05 7.20 12.46
CA GLU A 191 30.38 6.58 12.60
C GLU A 191 30.72 6.40 14.09
N GLY A 192 31.30 5.25 14.48
CA GLY A 192 31.59 4.93 15.88
C GLY A 192 30.37 4.46 16.69
N CYS A 193 29.18 4.43 16.09
CA CYS A 193 28.01 3.85 16.75
C CYS A 193 28.08 2.32 16.73
N VAL A 194 28.13 1.71 17.93
CA VAL A 194 28.22 0.25 18.12
C VAL A 194 27.14 -0.55 17.41
N PHE A 195 25.96 0.04 17.13
CA PHE A 195 24.88 -0.62 16.40
C PHE A 195 24.92 -0.37 14.89
N CYS A 196 25.41 0.79 14.43
CA CYS A 196 25.60 1.03 13.01
C CYS A 196 26.67 0.10 12.42
N GLU A 197 27.66 -0.26 13.22
CA GLU A 197 28.79 -1.12 12.84
C GLU A 197 28.50 -2.62 12.95
N LEU A 198 27.28 -3.03 13.30
CA LEU A 198 26.92 -4.46 13.43
C LEU A 198 26.82 -5.20 12.10
N LEU A 199 26.68 -4.50 10.97
CA LEU A 199 26.53 -5.15 9.67
C LEU A 199 27.81 -5.91 9.29
N GLY A 200 27.67 -7.20 9.00
CA GLY A 200 28.81 -8.09 8.70
C GLY A 200 29.52 -8.66 9.94
N SER A 201 29.10 -8.28 11.16
CA SER A 201 29.70 -8.80 12.41
C SER A 201 29.35 -10.27 12.72
N GLY A 202 28.38 -10.86 12.01
CA GLY A 202 27.87 -12.21 12.29
C GLY A 202 26.98 -12.32 13.54
N ARG A 203 26.74 -11.21 14.26
CA ARG A 203 25.93 -11.19 15.50
C ARG A 203 24.41 -11.09 15.28
N ILE A 204 23.99 -10.91 14.03
CA ILE A 204 22.59 -10.71 13.64
C ILE A 204 21.87 -12.06 13.65
N MET A 205 20.84 -12.19 14.49
CA MET A 205 20.01 -13.41 14.58
C MET A 205 18.85 -13.39 13.60
N HIS A 206 18.18 -12.24 13.50
CA HIS A 206 17.14 -11.97 12.51
C HIS A 206 17.34 -10.58 11.94
N GLU A 207 16.95 -10.38 10.69
CA GLU A 207 16.93 -9.06 10.10
C GLU A 207 15.81 -8.95 9.08
N ASN A 208 15.36 -7.73 8.89
CA ASN A 208 14.57 -7.33 7.74
C ASN A 208 15.18 -6.04 7.18
N GLU A 209 14.44 -5.35 6.31
CA GLU A 209 15.00 -4.25 5.53
C GLU A 209 15.22 -2.99 6.35
N LEU A 210 14.58 -2.85 7.51
CA LEU A 210 14.62 -1.64 8.34
C LEU A 210 15.06 -1.88 9.77
N ALA A 211 15.20 -3.12 10.22
CA ALA A 211 15.66 -3.45 11.55
C ALA A 211 16.51 -4.74 11.57
N ILE A 212 17.25 -4.91 12.65
CA ILE A 212 18.03 -6.10 12.98
C ILE A 212 17.68 -6.56 14.39
N CYS A 213 17.86 -7.85 14.69
CA CYS A 213 17.68 -8.44 16.00
C CYS A 213 18.96 -9.15 16.42
N ILE A 214 19.46 -8.84 17.62
CA ILE A 214 20.68 -9.41 18.20
C ILE A 214 20.41 -9.90 19.62
N ALA A 215 21.24 -10.82 20.13
CA ALA A 215 21.25 -11.13 21.55
C ALA A 215 21.88 -9.96 22.33
N ASP A 216 21.30 -9.62 23.48
CA ASP A 216 21.93 -8.65 24.39
C ASP A 216 23.23 -9.25 24.94
N ALA A 217 24.29 -8.43 25.03
CA ALA A 217 25.57 -8.85 25.61
C ALA A 217 25.51 -8.98 27.13
N PHE A 218 24.57 -8.28 27.77
CA PHE A 218 24.33 -8.27 29.21
C PHE A 218 22.84 -8.58 29.47
N PRO A 219 22.41 -9.84 29.24
CA PRO A 219 21.01 -10.20 29.31
C PRO A 219 20.44 -10.03 30.73
N VAL A 220 19.25 -9.40 30.85
CA VAL A 220 18.51 -9.33 32.13
C VAL A 220 17.99 -10.71 32.52
N THR A 221 17.51 -11.46 31.54
CA THR A 221 17.15 -12.88 31.65
C THR A 221 17.67 -13.64 30.42
N GLU A 222 17.84 -14.95 30.54
CA GLU A 222 18.26 -15.78 29.42
C GLU A 222 17.30 -15.64 28.23
N GLY A 223 17.86 -15.29 27.07
CA GLY A 223 17.11 -15.02 25.83
C GLY A 223 16.84 -13.53 25.55
N HIS A 224 17.24 -12.63 26.46
CA HIS A 224 17.14 -11.18 26.25
C HIS A 224 17.76 -10.76 24.92
N SER A 225 16.95 -10.12 24.08
CA SER A 225 17.31 -9.72 22.72
C SER A 225 17.03 -8.23 22.50
N LEU A 226 17.82 -7.62 21.63
CA LEU A 226 17.65 -6.23 21.19
C LEU A 226 17.19 -6.19 19.74
N VAL A 227 16.11 -5.45 19.47
CA VAL A 227 15.66 -5.12 18.11
C VAL A 227 15.98 -3.67 17.81
N ILE A 228 16.78 -3.46 16.77
CA ILE A 228 17.44 -2.18 16.49
C ILE A 228 17.03 -1.73 15.07
N PRO A 229 16.42 -0.55 14.90
CA PRO A 229 16.19 0.01 13.58
C PRO A 229 17.55 0.27 12.91
N ARG A 230 17.64 0.01 11.61
CA ARG A 230 18.88 0.23 10.85
C ARG A 230 19.24 1.71 10.80
N ARG A 231 18.24 2.58 10.68
CA ARG A 231 18.43 4.03 10.73
C ARG A 231 18.96 4.43 12.10
N HIS A 232 20.05 5.19 12.11
CA HIS A 232 20.55 5.81 13.32
C HIS A 232 19.59 6.93 13.76
N ILE A 233 18.93 6.71 14.89
CA ILE A 233 18.10 7.69 15.58
C ILE A 233 18.14 7.42 17.07
N ALA A 234 18.33 8.45 17.89
CA ALA A 234 18.37 8.32 19.34
C ALA A 234 16.98 7.98 19.91
N ASP A 235 15.98 8.79 19.59
CA ASP A 235 14.62 8.63 20.10
C ASP A 235 13.83 7.58 19.30
N GLY A 236 13.57 6.43 19.93
CA GLY A 236 12.78 5.36 19.30
C GLY A 236 11.31 5.72 19.08
N LEU A 237 10.79 6.73 19.77
CA LEU A 237 9.42 7.22 19.56
C LEU A 237 9.30 8.07 18.28
N ALA A 238 10.43 8.57 17.76
CA ALA A 238 10.52 9.31 16.51
C ALA A 238 10.80 8.41 15.29
N LEU A 239 10.67 7.08 15.43
CA LEU A 239 10.67 6.16 14.30
C LEU A 239 9.48 6.42 13.38
N HIS A 240 9.71 6.31 12.07
CA HIS A 240 8.62 6.34 11.10
C HIS A 240 7.81 5.05 11.22
N GLN A 241 6.52 5.09 10.86
CA GLN A 241 5.63 3.92 10.90
C GLN A 241 6.21 2.64 10.24
N PRO A 242 6.98 2.72 9.15
CA PRO A 242 7.63 1.55 8.55
C PRO A 242 8.63 0.86 9.47
N GLU A 243 9.42 1.65 10.19
CA GLU A 243 10.44 1.16 11.11
C GLU A 243 9.78 0.55 12.34
N TRP A 244 8.72 1.18 12.85
CA TRP A 244 7.86 0.59 13.88
C TRP A 244 7.34 -0.79 13.49
N ASN A 245 6.81 -0.93 12.26
CA ASN A 245 6.33 -2.21 11.77
C ASN A 245 7.46 -3.24 11.69
N ALA A 246 8.62 -2.83 11.18
CA ALA A 246 9.79 -3.70 11.03
C ALA A 246 10.36 -4.15 12.39
N VAL A 247 10.42 -3.27 13.38
CA VAL A 247 10.84 -3.59 14.75
C VAL A 247 9.85 -4.58 15.38
N VAL A 248 8.54 -4.29 15.31
CA VAL A 248 7.51 -5.14 15.90
C VAL A 248 7.48 -6.53 15.24
N ASP A 249 7.72 -6.60 13.94
CA ASP A 249 7.82 -7.88 13.21
C ASP A 249 8.97 -8.75 13.75
N LEU A 250 10.17 -8.16 13.92
CA LEU A 250 11.31 -8.89 14.50
C LEU A 250 11.11 -9.25 15.97
N LEU A 251 10.42 -8.42 16.76
CA LEU A 251 10.04 -8.76 18.14
C LEU A 251 9.16 -10.02 18.17
N LYS A 252 8.17 -10.11 17.27
CA LYS A 252 7.29 -11.28 17.16
C LYS A 252 8.05 -12.52 16.70
N GLN A 253 8.86 -12.39 15.64
CA GLN A 253 9.67 -13.50 15.12
C GLN A 253 10.63 -14.06 16.17
N ARG A 254 11.33 -13.19 16.90
CA ARG A 254 12.24 -13.60 17.96
C ARG A 254 11.50 -14.26 19.13
N ARG A 255 10.34 -13.72 19.52
CA ARG A 255 9.46 -14.34 20.52
C ARG A 255 9.07 -15.76 20.12
N GLU A 256 8.62 -15.97 18.89
CA GLU A 256 8.21 -17.29 18.41
C GLU A 256 9.37 -18.29 18.43
N GLN A 257 10.56 -17.86 18.00
CA GLN A 257 11.76 -18.69 18.07
C GLN A 257 12.10 -19.10 19.51
N LEU A 258 12.06 -18.14 20.45
CA LEU A 258 12.39 -18.38 21.85
C LEU A 258 11.39 -19.34 22.52
N ILE A 259 10.09 -19.20 22.26
CA ILE A 259 9.06 -20.11 22.77
C ILE A 259 9.26 -21.52 22.21
N ALA A 260 9.65 -21.64 20.94
CA ALA A 260 9.92 -22.93 20.34
C ALA A 260 11.15 -23.64 20.95
N SER A 261 12.14 -22.88 21.44
CA SER A 261 13.34 -23.43 22.08
C SER A 261 13.22 -23.61 23.60
N ASP A 262 12.38 -22.83 24.27
CA ASP A 262 12.20 -22.85 25.72
C ASP A 262 10.72 -22.66 26.06
N SER A 263 10.07 -23.78 26.41
CA SER A 263 8.66 -23.81 26.79
C SER A 263 8.38 -23.27 28.20
N THR A 264 9.41 -22.98 29.00
CA THR A 264 9.24 -22.42 30.36
C THR A 264 8.97 -20.91 30.35
N ILE A 265 9.16 -20.24 29.21
CA ILE A 265 8.87 -18.82 29.04
C ILE A 265 7.36 -18.60 29.15
N SER A 266 6.92 -17.98 30.25
CA SER A 266 5.52 -17.72 30.58
C SER A 266 5.11 -16.26 30.33
N GLY A 267 6.07 -15.34 30.21
CA GLY A 267 5.81 -13.90 30.09
C GLY A 267 6.88 -13.14 29.31
N TRP A 268 6.65 -11.84 29.11
CA TRP A 268 7.53 -10.96 28.35
C TRP A 268 7.53 -9.55 28.94
N ASN A 269 8.69 -8.93 29.05
CA ASN A 269 8.82 -7.48 29.14
C ASN A 269 9.36 -6.95 27.81
N VAL A 270 8.71 -5.92 27.30
CA VAL A 270 9.11 -5.22 26.07
C VAL A 270 9.19 -3.74 26.38
N GLY A 271 10.28 -3.09 26.00
CA GLY A 271 10.48 -1.67 26.28
C GLY A 271 11.61 -1.07 25.48
N LEU A 272 11.69 0.26 25.52
CA LEU A 272 12.80 1.04 24.99
C LEU A 272 13.08 2.20 25.95
N ASN A 273 14.30 2.71 25.91
CA ASN A 273 14.67 3.93 26.62
C ASN A 273 14.93 5.03 25.59
N SER A 274 14.23 6.16 25.73
CA SER A 274 14.43 7.37 24.91
C SER A 274 14.95 8.51 25.78
N GLY A 275 16.21 8.90 25.55
CA GLY A 275 16.91 9.94 26.29
C GLY A 275 17.66 9.42 27.52
N GLU A 276 18.69 10.18 27.93
CA GLU A 276 19.57 9.84 29.06
C GLU A 276 18.80 9.67 30.37
N SER A 277 17.83 10.55 30.66
CA SER A 277 16.99 10.46 31.87
C SER A 277 16.13 9.19 31.94
N ALA A 278 15.90 8.53 30.80
CA ALA A 278 15.21 7.24 30.74
C ALA A 278 16.18 6.04 30.83
N GLY A 279 17.48 6.28 31.03
CA GLY A 279 18.50 5.24 31.09
C GLY A 279 18.99 4.75 29.72
N GLN A 280 18.85 5.56 28.67
CA GLN A 280 19.42 5.23 27.36
C GLN A 280 20.94 5.43 27.39
N THR A 281 21.69 4.34 27.21
CA THR A 281 23.17 4.35 27.22
C THR A 281 23.78 4.36 25.83
N VAL A 282 23.22 3.59 24.89
CA VAL A 282 23.56 3.66 23.47
C VAL A 282 22.59 4.62 22.78
N VAL A 283 23.12 5.71 22.22
CA VAL A 283 22.36 6.79 21.56
C VAL A 283 21.90 6.38 20.15
N HIS A 284 21.37 5.16 20.05
CA HIS A 284 20.71 4.58 18.88
C HIS A 284 19.59 3.72 19.44
N SER A 285 18.34 4.08 19.12
CA SER A 285 17.12 3.42 19.56
C SER A 285 17.26 1.90 19.48
N HIS A 286 16.83 1.21 20.52
CA HIS A 286 16.82 -0.25 20.57
C HIS A 286 15.70 -0.71 21.49
N TRP A 287 15.03 -1.78 21.08
CA TRP A 287 13.90 -2.36 21.77
C TRP A 287 14.34 -3.62 22.47
N HIS A 288 14.12 -3.67 23.78
CA HIS A 288 14.35 -4.83 24.59
C HIS A 288 13.20 -5.82 24.44
N LEU A 289 13.53 -7.09 24.21
CA LEU A 289 12.64 -8.23 24.31
C LEU A 289 13.17 -9.17 25.39
N ILE A 290 12.57 -9.12 26.56
CA ILE A 290 13.02 -9.84 27.75
C ILE A 290 12.02 -10.98 28.04
N PRO A 291 12.38 -12.25 27.78
CA PRO A 291 11.54 -13.39 28.16
C PRO A 291 11.50 -13.54 29.68
N ARG A 292 10.34 -13.89 30.22
CA ARG A 292 10.10 -14.09 31.66
C ARG A 292 9.63 -15.51 31.94
N ARG A 293 10.00 -16.02 33.12
CA ARG A 293 9.63 -17.35 33.62
C ARG A 293 9.00 -17.21 35.00
N ASP A 294 8.10 -18.12 35.35
CA ASP A 294 7.53 -18.12 36.69
C ASP A 294 8.64 -18.38 37.72
N GLY A 295 8.73 -17.51 38.74
CA GLY A 295 9.76 -17.58 39.78
C GLY A 295 11.09 -16.90 39.46
N ASP A 296 11.24 -16.24 38.29
CA ASP A 296 12.46 -15.50 37.95
C ASP A 296 12.65 -14.16 38.70
N HIS A 297 11.61 -13.73 39.42
CA HIS A 297 11.61 -12.54 40.27
C HIS A 297 10.62 -12.74 41.41
N GLU A 298 11.02 -12.42 42.65
CA GLU A 298 10.21 -12.64 43.86
C GLU A 298 8.88 -11.87 43.83
N GLU A 299 8.91 -10.58 43.47
CA GLU A 299 7.72 -9.73 43.33
C GLU A 299 7.51 -9.25 41.88
N PRO A 300 6.93 -10.08 40.99
CA PRO A 300 6.78 -9.71 39.57
C PRO A 300 5.71 -8.61 39.36
N ARG A 301 4.85 -8.36 40.37
CA ARG A 301 3.87 -7.27 40.35
C ARG A 301 4.59 -5.92 40.32
N GLY A 302 4.42 -5.19 39.22
CA GLY A 302 5.02 -3.87 39.03
C GLY A 302 5.69 -3.72 37.67
N GLY A 303 6.37 -4.77 37.20
CA GLY A 303 6.97 -4.82 35.86
C GLY A 303 7.74 -3.54 35.50
N VAL A 304 7.26 -2.83 34.48
CA VAL A 304 7.85 -1.57 33.98
C VAL A 304 7.98 -0.46 35.02
N ARG A 305 7.27 -0.54 36.15
CA ARG A 305 7.39 0.44 37.25
C ARG A 305 8.73 0.37 37.98
N ALA A 306 9.49 -0.70 37.81
CA ALA A 306 10.83 -0.86 38.38
C ALA A 306 11.86 0.14 37.83
N VAL A 307 11.51 0.93 36.80
CA VAL A 307 12.34 2.05 36.32
C VAL A 307 12.69 3.06 37.41
N LEU A 308 11.83 3.21 38.43
CA LEU A 308 12.12 3.98 39.63
C LEU A 308 12.18 3.04 40.84
N PRO A 309 13.38 2.78 41.40
CA PRO A 309 13.52 1.98 42.60
C PRO A 309 12.59 2.47 43.72
N GLY A 310 11.92 1.53 44.39
CA GLY A 310 10.94 1.85 45.46
C GLY A 310 9.55 2.28 44.97
N LYS A 311 9.29 2.33 43.66
CA LYS A 311 7.94 2.57 43.08
C LYS A 311 7.37 1.36 42.34
N GLN A 312 8.08 0.22 42.39
CA GLN A 312 7.71 -1.02 41.70
C GLN A 312 6.38 -1.59 42.20
N SER A 313 6.24 -1.75 43.51
CA SER A 313 5.06 -2.34 44.16
C SER A 313 3.86 -1.36 44.19
N TYR A 314 2.64 -1.91 44.23
CA TYR A 314 1.37 -1.16 44.34
C TYR A 314 0.93 -1.02 45.79
#